data_AF-A0A8B6E9W5-F1
#
_entry.id   AF-A0A8B6E9W5-F1
#
_cell.length_a   1.000
_cell.length_b   1.000
_cell.length_c   1.000
_cell.angle_alpha   90.00
_cell.angle_beta   90.00
_cell.angle_gamma   90.00
#
_symmetry.space_group_name_H-M   'P 1'
#
loop_
_entity.id
_entity.type
_entity.pdbx_description
1 polymer ?
#
loop_
_entity_poly.entity_id
_entity_poly.type
_entity_poly.pdbx_seq_one_letter_code
_entity_poly.pdbx_strand_id
1 'polypeptide(L)'
;MKDMSYILLCINAILVALMAMYVYENERRMRELSTGYGMSYRYFDEMAQTYCSSQLQASAFVFAIRRDCGGIAPTCNDICKDAKDDMLNAIGQQRKDVACFNAINIRKDHAKLQLNPNHSQPDAGKISMITYGYGVGGCTWQPNHCGPNYCCCKAFNN
;
A
#
# COMPACT_ATOMS: atom_id res chain seq x y z
N MET A 1 -45.48 23.68 35.90
CA MET A 1 -44.34 24.46 35.35
C MET A 1 -42.96 23.93 35.76
N LYS A 2 -42.78 23.24 36.90
CA LYS A 2 -41.47 22.67 37.29
C LYS A 2 -41.07 21.42 36.49
N ASP A 3 -42.03 20.60 36.07
CA ASP A 3 -41.76 19.34 35.36
C ASP A 3 -41.21 19.53 33.94
N MET A 4 -41.63 20.61 33.26
CA MET A 4 -41.20 20.90 31.89
C MET A 4 -39.72 21.36 31.83
N SER A 5 -39.22 21.98 32.90
CA SER A 5 -37.82 22.37 33.03
C SER A 5 -36.89 21.16 33.19
N TYR A 6 -37.35 20.14 33.94
CA TYR A 6 -36.59 18.91 34.14
C TYR A 6 -36.44 18.10 32.84
N ILE A 7 -37.51 18.03 32.03
CA ILE A 7 -37.48 17.37 30.72
C ILE A 7 -36.48 18.05 29.78
N LEU A 8 -36.45 19.39 29.76
CA LEU A 8 -35.53 20.15 28.91
C LEU A 8 -34.06 19.95 29.32
N LEU A 9 -33.79 19.88 30.63
CA LEU A 9 -32.46 19.60 31.17
C LEU A 9 -31.99 18.18 30.78
N CYS A 10 -32.86 17.18 30.87
CA CYS A 10 -32.54 15.82 30.46
C CYS A 10 -32.22 15.72 28.96
N ILE A 11 -33.00 16.39 28.10
CA ILE A 11 -32.75 16.38 26.65
C ILE A 11 -31.39 17.01 26.32
N ASN A 12 -31.08 18.16 26.92
CA ASN A 12 -29.80 18.83 26.69
C ASN A 12 -28.61 17.99 27.19
N ALA A 13 -28.74 17.32 28.34
CA ALA A 13 -27.70 16.44 28.85
C ALA A 13 -27.44 15.25 27.93
N ILE A 14 -28.49 14.65 27.36
CA ILE A 14 -28.37 13.55 26.39
C ILE A 14 -27.69 14.02 25.10
N LEU A 15 -28.08 15.19 24.57
CA LEU A 15 -27.46 15.74 23.37
C LEU A 15 -25.97 16.02 23.56
N VAL A 16 -25.57 16.60 24.71
CA VAL A 16 -24.16 16.84 25.03
C VAL A 16 -23.38 15.52 25.13
N ALA A 17 -23.95 14.50 25.76
CA ALA A 17 -23.32 13.18 25.86
C ALA A 17 -23.15 12.51 24.49
N LEU A 18 -24.15 12.61 23.61
CA LEU A 18 -24.07 12.07 22.25
C LEU A 18 -23.01 12.80 21.41
N MET A 19 -22.94 14.13 21.51
CA MET A 19 -21.92 14.92 20.82
C MET A 19 -20.52 14.61 21.33
N ALA A 20 -20.34 14.43 22.65
CA ALA A 20 -19.07 14.05 23.25
C ALA A 20 -18.64 12.64 22.80
N MET A 21 -19.56 11.67 22.75
CA MET A 21 -19.28 10.33 22.20
C MET A 21 -18.91 10.39 20.73
N TYR A 22 -19.63 11.18 19.92
CA TYR A 22 -19.33 11.36 18.49
C TYR A 22 -17.94 11.96 18.26
N VAL A 23 -17.56 12.99 19.02
CA VAL A 23 -16.23 13.60 18.96
C VAL A 23 -15.16 12.61 19.41
N TYR A 24 -15.39 11.89 20.52
CA TYR A 24 -14.46 10.87 21.02
C TYR A 24 -14.22 9.74 20.02
N GLU A 25 -15.27 9.25 19.37
CA GLU A 25 -15.16 8.18 18.36
C GLU A 25 -14.45 8.65 17.09
N ASN A 26 -14.70 9.89 16.65
CA ASN A 26 -13.97 10.50 15.54
C ASN A 26 -12.49 10.72 15.86
N GLU A 27 -12.16 11.21 17.06
CA GLU A 27 -10.76 11.36 17.49
C GLU A 27 -10.05 10.01 17.61
N ARG A 28 -10.72 8.98 18.15
CA ARG A 28 -10.19 7.62 18.20
C ARG A 28 -9.90 7.08 16.80
N ARG A 29 -10.82 7.25 15.85
CA ARG A 29 -10.65 6.84 14.46
C ARG A 29 -9.50 7.58 13.76
N MET A 30 -9.34 8.87 14.05
CA MET A 30 -8.21 9.66 13.56
C MET A 30 -6.86 9.24 14.19
N ARG A 31 -6.85 8.85 15.47
CA ARG A 31 -5.65 8.29 16.12
C ARG A 31 -5.27 6.93 15.55
N GLU A 32 -6.24 6.07 15.23
CA GLU A 32 -5.98 4.78 14.55
C GLU A 32 -5.40 4.95 13.14
N LEU A 33 -5.78 6.03 12.42
CA LEU A 33 -5.15 6.43 11.15
C LEU A 33 -3.72 6.99 11.34
N SER A 34 -3.45 7.61 12.48
CA SER A 34 -2.18 8.28 12.81
C SER A 34 -1.11 7.34 13.39
N THR A 35 -1.47 6.16 13.91
CA THR A 35 -0.52 5.21 14.50
C THR A 35 0.24 4.46 13.41
N GLY A 36 1.30 5.08 12.87
CA GLY A 36 2.55 4.60 12.23
C GLY A 36 2.69 3.26 11.48
N TYR A 37 1.87 2.24 11.75
CA TYR A 37 1.97 0.90 11.17
C TYR A 37 1.35 0.83 9.76
N GLY A 38 0.27 1.57 9.52
CA GLY A 38 -0.43 1.61 8.22
C GLY A 38 0.22 2.49 7.15
N MET A 39 1.13 3.39 7.52
CA MET A 39 1.87 4.22 6.55
C MET A 39 3.10 3.51 5.97
N SER A 40 3.80 2.68 6.77
CA SER A 40 5.02 2.03 6.31
C SER A 40 4.76 0.93 5.27
N TYR A 41 3.64 0.20 5.38
CA TYR A 41 3.24 -0.81 4.39
C TYR A 41 2.81 -0.18 3.07
N ARG A 42 2.01 0.90 3.13
CA ARG A 42 1.65 1.69 1.95
C ARG A 42 2.88 2.23 1.23
N TYR A 43 3.86 2.76 1.96
CA TYR A 43 5.06 3.31 1.36
C TYR A 43 5.82 2.32 0.45
N PHE A 44 5.94 1.05 0.84
CA PHE A 44 6.59 0.03 -0.01
C PHE A 44 5.74 -0.36 -1.21
N ASP A 45 4.41 -0.41 -1.06
CA ASP A 45 3.49 -0.69 -2.16
C ASP A 45 3.53 0.43 -3.20
N GLU A 46 3.48 1.68 -2.76
CA GLU A 46 3.57 2.86 -3.63
C GLU A 46 4.92 2.91 -4.36
N MET A 47 6.00 2.55 -3.68
CA MET A 47 7.32 2.45 -4.30
C MET A 47 7.37 1.34 -5.35
N ALA A 48 6.84 0.16 -5.03
CA ALA A 48 6.76 -0.96 -5.97
C ALA A 48 5.90 -0.59 -7.19
N GLN A 49 4.75 0.05 -6.96
CA GLN A 49 3.84 0.51 -8.01
C GLN A 49 4.54 1.53 -8.92
N THR A 50 5.23 2.51 -8.33
CA THR A 50 5.98 3.52 -9.08
C THR A 50 7.10 2.89 -9.90
N TYR A 51 7.90 2.00 -9.30
CA TYR A 51 8.93 1.26 -10.01
C TYR A 51 8.34 0.47 -11.17
N CYS A 52 7.34 -0.38 -10.94
CA CYS A 52 6.73 -1.19 -11.99
C CYS A 52 6.20 -0.32 -13.13
N SER A 53 5.55 0.80 -12.80
CA SER A 53 5.03 1.74 -13.80
C SER A 53 6.15 2.36 -14.64
N SER A 54 7.29 2.69 -14.02
CA SER A 54 8.46 3.24 -14.71
C SER A 54 9.17 2.26 -15.65
N GLN A 55 9.03 0.95 -15.40
CA GLN A 55 9.70 -0.09 -16.17
C GLN A 55 8.90 -0.54 -17.39
N LEU A 56 7.67 -0.06 -17.55
CA LEU A 56 6.80 -0.47 -18.63
C LEU A 56 7.24 0.17 -19.96
N GLN A 57 7.50 -0.66 -20.97
CA GLN A 57 7.95 -0.20 -22.29
C GLN A 57 6.80 0.05 -23.30
N ALA A 58 5.59 -0.42 -23.00
CA ALA A 58 4.43 -0.34 -23.89
C ALA A 58 3.15 -0.08 -23.09
N SER A 59 2.18 0.64 -23.68
CA SER A 59 0.91 1.00 -23.01
C SER A 59 0.18 -0.22 -22.44
N ALA A 60 0.02 -0.24 -21.11
CA ALA A 60 -0.72 -1.26 -20.36
C ALA A 60 -1.10 -0.70 -18.98
N PHE A 61 -2.09 -1.32 -18.31
CA PHE A 61 -2.33 -1.04 -16.90
C PHE A 61 -1.33 -1.83 -16.06
N VAL A 62 -0.73 -1.20 -15.06
CA VAL A 62 0.35 -1.79 -14.25
C VAL A 62 -0.10 -2.00 -12.82
N PHE A 63 0.28 -3.13 -12.25
CA PHE A 63 -0.01 -3.52 -10.88
C PHE A 63 1.28 -4.04 -10.24
N ALA A 64 1.60 -3.54 -9.06
CA ALA A 64 2.60 -4.13 -8.19
C ALA A 64 1.93 -5.06 -7.18
N ILE A 65 2.24 -6.35 -7.24
CA ILE A 65 1.64 -7.36 -6.36
C ILE A 65 2.71 -7.89 -5.41
N ARG A 66 2.40 -7.93 -4.11
CA ARG A 66 3.31 -8.47 -3.10
C ARG A 66 3.59 -9.94 -3.36
N ARG A 67 4.86 -10.33 -3.17
CA ARG A 67 5.32 -11.71 -3.20
C ARG A 67 5.93 -12.06 -1.85
N ASP A 68 5.49 -13.18 -1.27
CA ASP A 68 6.08 -13.66 -0.02
C ASP A 68 7.52 -14.15 -0.25
N CYS A 69 8.36 -13.93 0.74
CA CYS A 69 9.77 -14.30 0.77
C CYS A 69 10.07 -15.52 1.64
N GLY A 70 9.04 -16.24 2.12
CA GLY A 70 9.19 -17.47 2.90
C GLY A 70 9.05 -18.75 2.06
N GLY A 71 9.89 -19.75 2.34
CA GLY A 71 9.73 -21.13 1.85
C GLY A 71 9.64 -21.29 0.33
N ILE A 72 8.76 -22.20 -0.12
CA ILE A 72 8.44 -22.39 -1.55
C ILE A 72 7.41 -21.33 -1.93
N ALA A 73 7.87 -20.13 -2.25
CA ALA A 73 7.02 -19.05 -2.74
C ALA A 73 6.75 -19.18 -4.25
N PRO A 74 5.51 -18.93 -4.73
CA PRO A 74 5.17 -18.96 -6.15
C PRO A 74 6.03 -17.98 -6.96
N THR A 75 6.17 -18.23 -8.26
CA THR A 75 6.87 -17.28 -9.13
C THR A 75 6.02 -16.04 -9.37
N CYS A 76 6.61 -14.95 -9.82
CA CYS A 76 5.84 -13.76 -10.17
C CYS A 76 4.91 -14.00 -11.38
N ASN A 77 5.24 -14.94 -12.27
CA ASN A 77 4.33 -15.40 -13.31
C ASN A 77 3.06 -16.02 -12.72
N ASP A 78 3.21 -16.88 -11.72
CA ASP A 78 2.06 -17.53 -11.06
C ASP A 78 1.24 -16.48 -10.33
N ILE A 79 1.88 -15.58 -9.58
CA ILE A 79 1.20 -14.48 -8.87
C ILE A 79 0.40 -13.59 -9.82
N CYS A 80 0.96 -13.18 -10.96
CA CYS A 80 0.21 -12.34 -11.90
C CYS A 80 -0.94 -13.10 -12.58
N LYS A 81 -0.80 -14.41 -12.80
CA LYS A 81 -1.87 -15.26 -13.36
C LYS A 81 -2.99 -15.47 -12.34
N ASP A 82 -2.64 -15.77 -11.10
CA ASP A 82 -3.60 -16.00 -10.02
C ASP A 82 -4.39 -14.72 -9.72
N ALA A 83 -3.76 -13.55 -9.85
CA ALA A 83 -4.41 -12.25 -9.68
C ALA A 83 -5.15 -11.73 -10.93
N LYS A 84 -5.28 -12.54 -11.99
CA LYS A 84 -5.84 -12.09 -13.28
C LYS A 84 -7.21 -11.45 -13.14
N ASP A 85 -8.13 -12.15 -12.49
CA ASP A 85 -9.53 -11.69 -12.41
C ASP A 85 -9.64 -10.39 -11.61
N ASP A 86 -8.89 -10.26 -10.51
CA ASP A 86 -8.83 -9.03 -9.70
C ASP A 86 -8.27 -7.86 -10.49
N MET A 87 -7.16 -8.07 -11.23
CA MET A 87 -6.56 -7.05 -12.07
C MET A 87 -7.52 -6.57 -13.16
N LEU A 88 -8.20 -7.50 -13.84
CA LEU A 88 -9.15 -7.17 -14.90
C LEU A 88 -10.40 -6.48 -14.35
N ASN A 89 -10.91 -6.92 -13.21
CA ASN A 89 -12.04 -6.28 -12.52
C ASN A 89 -11.71 -4.84 -12.10
N ALA A 90 -10.50 -4.60 -11.56
CA ALA A 90 -10.06 -3.28 -11.12
C ALA A 90 -10.05 -2.22 -12.24
N ILE A 91 -9.87 -2.64 -13.49
CA ILE A 91 -9.91 -1.77 -14.67
C ILE A 91 -11.22 -1.88 -15.45
N GLY A 92 -12.27 -2.49 -14.88
CA GLY A 92 -13.56 -2.65 -15.54
C GLY A 92 -13.48 -3.45 -16.84
N GLN A 93 -12.68 -4.51 -16.86
CA GLN A 93 -12.51 -5.44 -17.99
C GLN A 93 -12.03 -4.75 -19.29
N GLN A 94 -11.33 -3.61 -19.18
CA GLN A 94 -10.76 -2.87 -20.32
C GLN A 94 -9.65 -3.62 -21.07
N ARG A 95 -9.15 -4.72 -20.51
CA ARG A 95 -8.10 -5.59 -21.08
C ARG A 95 -8.53 -7.05 -20.95
N LYS A 96 -7.85 -7.95 -21.65
CA LYS A 96 -8.21 -9.38 -21.71
C LYS A 96 -7.19 -10.32 -21.09
N ASP A 97 -5.95 -9.86 -20.97
CA ASP A 97 -4.88 -10.71 -20.47
C ASP A 97 -3.93 -10.00 -19.53
N VAL A 98 -3.20 -10.80 -18.76
CA VAL A 98 -2.24 -10.33 -17.76
C VAL A 98 -0.92 -11.08 -17.89
N ALA A 99 0.18 -10.39 -17.59
CA ALA A 99 1.50 -11.01 -17.58
C ALA A 99 2.42 -10.32 -16.57
N CYS A 100 3.36 -11.08 -16.03
CA CYS A 100 4.53 -10.49 -15.38
C CYS A 100 5.46 -9.90 -16.45
N PHE A 101 6.03 -8.73 -16.18
CA PHE A 101 7.03 -8.12 -17.07
C PHE A 101 8.29 -7.64 -16.34
N ASN A 102 8.26 -7.56 -15.00
CA ASN A 102 9.41 -7.21 -14.17
C ASN A 102 9.17 -7.69 -12.73
N ALA A 103 10.18 -7.62 -11.87
CA ALA A 103 10.03 -7.83 -10.44
C ALA A 103 11.07 -7.02 -9.66
N ILE A 104 10.78 -6.73 -8.39
CA ILE A 104 11.65 -5.94 -7.53
C ILE A 104 11.75 -6.56 -6.12
N ASN A 105 12.92 -6.45 -5.51
CA ASN A 105 13.09 -6.61 -4.08
C ASN A 105 13.25 -5.22 -3.44
N ILE A 106 12.39 -4.91 -2.48
CA ILE A 106 12.48 -3.71 -1.64
C ILE A 106 12.92 -4.13 -0.25
N ARG A 107 14.09 -3.65 0.18
CA ARG A 107 14.64 -3.95 1.51
C ARG A 107 13.97 -3.10 2.58
N LYS A 108 13.44 -3.76 3.61
CA LYS A 108 12.64 -3.13 4.69
C LYS A 108 13.50 -2.67 5.87
N ASP A 109 14.75 -3.09 5.93
CA ASP A 109 15.68 -2.97 7.04
C ASP A 109 16.60 -1.74 6.98
N HIS A 110 16.31 -0.77 6.09
CA HIS A 110 17.14 0.44 5.96
C HIS A 110 16.69 1.61 6.84
N ALA A 111 17.67 2.42 7.25
CA ALA A 111 17.46 3.63 8.02
C ALA A 111 16.53 4.59 7.27
N LYS A 112 15.46 5.03 7.95
CA LYS A 112 14.59 6.08 7.44
C LYS A 112 15.34 7.41 7.60
N LEU A 113 15.52 8.13 6.49
CA LEU A 113 16.03 9.50 6.56
C LEU A 113 15.05 10.34 7.39
N GLN A 114 15.60 11.15 8.29
CA GLN A 114 14.88 12.04 9.19
C GLN A 114 14.13 13.09 8.39
N LEU A 115 12.84 13.20 8.70
CA LEU A 115 12.05 14.38 8.38
C LEU A 115 12.49 15.47 9.36
N ASN A 116 13.24 16.47 8.91
CA ASN A 116 13.49 17.67 9.71
C ASN A 116 12.71 18.85 9.09
N PRO A 117 11.59 19.26 9.69
CA PRO A 117 10.80 20.38 9.17
C PRO A 117 11.49 21.74 9.35
N ASN A 118 12.57 21.82 10.14
CA ASN A 118 13.28 23.05 10.48
C ASN A 118 14.63 23.20 9.74
N HIS A 119 15.00 22.24 8.88
CA HIS A 119 16.22 22.29 8.08
C HIS A 119 15.90 21.83 6.66
N SER A 120 16.40 22.54 5.65
CA SER A 120 15.95 22.34 4.26
C SER A 120 16.05 20.88 3.81
N GLN A 121 17.14 20.18 4.17
CA GLN A 121 17.28 18.71 4.14
C GLN A 121 18.38 18.26 5.13
N PRO A 122 18.07 17.71 6.31
CA PRO A 122 19.06 17.31 7.33
C PRO A 122 19.94 16.12 6.90
N ASP A 123 19.45 15.36 5.93
CA ASP A 123 20.00 14.08 5.49
C ASP A 123 20.36 14.09 4.00
N ALA A 124 20.55 15.29 3.43
CA ALA A 124 21.07 15.44 2.08
C ALA A 124 22.38 14.65 1.94
N GLY A 125 22.47 13.81 0.89
CA GLY A 125 23.62 12.95 0.62
C GLY A 125 23.67 11.64 1.40
N LYS A 126 22.72 11.37 2.30
CA LYS A 126 22.60 10.05 2.95
C LYS A 126 21.80 9.09 2.09
N ILE A 127 22.19 7.81 2.13
CA ILE A 127 21.47 6.75 1.43
C ILE A 127 20.18 6.39 2.18
N SER A 128 19.10 6.22 1.43
CA SER A 128 17.82 5.76 1.93
C SER A 128 17.67 4.25 1.66
N MET A 129 16.47 3.82 1.32
CA MET A 129 16.09 2.47 0.96
C MET A 129 16.94 1.88 -0.16
N ILE A 130 17.21 0.58 -0.07
CA ILE A 130 17.82 -0.20 -1.14
C ILE A 130 16.74 -1.00 -1.85
N THR A 131 16.75 -0.92 -3.18
CA THR A 131 15.91 -1.72 -4.06
C THR A 131 16.75 -2.45 -5.09
N TYR A 132 16.35 -3.68 -5.45
CA TYR A 132 16.99 -4.45 -6.50
C TYR A 132 15.97 -4.86 -7.56
N GLY A 133 16.18 -4.42 -8.80
CA GLY A 133 15.34 -4.77 -9.95
C GLY A 133 15.81 -6.06 -10.62
N TYR A 134 14.92 -7.02 -10.82
CA TYR A 134 15.24 -8.31 -11.44
C TYR A 134 15.01 -8.32 -12.97
N GLY A 135 14.35 -7.30 -13.51
CA GLY A 135 13.90 -7.32 -14.90
C GLY A 135 12.94 -8.48 -15.17
N VAL A 136 12.85 -8.89 -16.43
CA VAL A 136 12.01 -10.01 -16.87
C VAL A 136 12.42 -11.33 -16.19
N GLY A 137 13.70 -11.51 -15.86
CA GLY A 137 14.20 -12.70 -15.16
C GLY A 137 13.59 -12.90 -13.76
N GLY A 138 13.07 -11.82 -13.15
CA GLY A 138 12.34 -11.90 -11.88
C GLY A 138 10.99 -12.61 -11.99
N CYS A 139 10.40 -12.67 -13.18
CA CYS A 139 9.09 -13.30 -13.40
C CYS A 139 9.10 -14.81 -13.15
N THR A 140 10.23 -15.47 -13.43
CA THR A 140 10.44 -16.91 -13.26
C THR A 140 11.34 -17.24 -12.08
N TRP A 141 11.62 -16.27 -11.20
CA TRP A 141 12.54 -16.47 -10.08
C TRP A 141 12.02 -17.57 -9.13
N GLN A 142 12.81 -18.63 -8.98
CA GLN A 142 12.52 -19.73 -8.06
C GLN A 142 13.29 -19.58 -6.74
N PRO A 143 12.73 -20.03 -5.61
CA PRO A 143 13.30 -19.76 -4.30
C PRO A 143 14.52 -20.66 -4.01
N ASN A 144 15.72 -20.08 -4.09
CA ASN A 144 16.91 -20.54 -3.36
C ASN A 144 17.33 -19.56 -2.24
N HIS A 145 16.75 -18.35 -2.22
CA HIS A 145 16.76 -17.32 -1.17
C HIS A 145 15.61 -16.32 -1.42
N CYS A 146 15.41 -15.32 -0.55
CA CYS A 146 14.42 -14.26 -0.76
C CYS A 146 14.82 -13.40 -1.97
N GLY A 147 14.20 -13.71 -3.12
CA GLY A 147 14.32 -12.98 -4.37
C GLY A 147 13.40 -11.76 -4.43
N PRO A 148 12.68 -11.51 -5.54
CA PRO A 148 11.74 -10.41 -5.60
C PRO A 148 10.63 -10.56 -4.55
N ASN A 149 10.29 -9.47 -3.87
CA ASN A 149 9.18 -9.41 -2.91
C ASN A 149 7.99 -8.57 -3.43
N TYR A 150 8.11 -8.04 -4.65
CA TYR A 150 7.00 -7.53 -5.45
C TYR A 150 7.14 -7.97 -6.91
N CYS A 151 6.01 -8.26 -7.53
CA CYS A 151 5.86 -8.63 -8.93
C CYS A 151 5.26 -7.46 -9.72
N CYS A 152 5.85 -7.12 -10.86
CA CYS A 152 5.29 -6.15 -11.78
C CYS A 152 4.43 -6.86 -12.81
N CYS A 153 3.12 -6.75 -12.64
CA CYS A 153 2.12 -7.32 -13.52
C CYS A 153 1.53 -6.24 -14.43
N LYS A 154 1.26 -6.58 -15.68
CA LYS A 154 0.56 -5.71 -16.62
C LYS A 154 -0.72 -6.37 -17.12
N ALA A 155 -1.77 -5.58 -17.30
CA ALA A 155 -2.96 -5.98 -18.04
C ALA A 155 -2.95 -5.34 -19.44
N PHE A 156 -3.11 -6.15 -20.47
CA PHE A 156 -2.91 -5.78 -21.87
C PHE A 156 -3.92 -6.47 -22.82
N ASN A 157 -3.95 -5.99 -24.07
CA ASN A 157 -4.62 -6.67 -25.16
C ASN A 157 -3.54 -7.35 -25.99
N ASN A 158 -3.72 -8.64 -26.27
CA ASN A 158 -2.86 -9.40 -27.17
C ASN A 158 -2.86 -8.80 -28.58
#